data_AF-A0A0N4T252-F1
#
_entry.id   AF-A0A0N4T252-F1
#
_cell.length_a   1.000
_cell.length_b   1.000
_cell.length_c   1.000
_cell.angle_alpha   90.00
_cell.angle_beta   90.00
_cell.angle_gamma   90.00
#
_symmetry.space_group_name_H-M   'P 1'
#
loop_
_entity.id
_entity.type
_entity.pdbx_description
1 polymer ?
#
loop_
_entity_poly.entity_id
_entity_poly.type
_entity_poly.pdbx_seq_one_letter_code
_entity_poly.pdbx_strand_id
1 'polypeptide(L)'
;MLNIAVKALDEQTKPLSKDGICSMDYRVRTMSHVSFRCSTIDRWSSHPAIINFWYNLLCTELKDHDSLLFVAPQMRGYNSSGYMREIWTTCYRLMEHMNEAVPWKLAWFSGWDQWPATTLESINLQLYFLRREKRYRTLVVPIALIMPSFESESLLPNILQNEGVDLLSPPGFSPVLAHGFAELIKNHLMGRRASSQLLHRCKFCFSSRCLLREAMLAPKEIPLNEIFLKNTLGNGELIQQQKRLQISA
;
A
#
# COMPACT_ATOMS: atom_id res chain seq x y z
N MET A 1 3.81 2.79 6.89
CA MET A 1 3.36 1.93 8.01
C MET A 1 4.18 0.63 8.18
N LEU A 2 4.30 -0.27 7.19
CA LEU A 2 5.02 -1.56 7.38
C LEU A 2 6.46 -1.43 7.93
N ASN A 3 7.24 -0.47 7.46
CA ASN A 3 8.61 -0.24 7.99
C ASN A 3 8.62 0.15 9.48
N ILE A 4 7.56 0.80 9.97
CA ILE A 4 7.42 1.18 11.39
C ILE A 4 7.09 -0.06 12.21
N ALA A 5 6.15 -0.89 11.73
CA ALA A 5 5.81 -2.15 12.37
C ALA A 5 7.02 -3.09 12.46
N VAL A 6 7.77 -3.25 11.36
CA VAL A 6 8.99 -4.08 11.34
C VAL A 6 10.05 -3.53 12.29
N LYS A 7 10.23 -2.20 12.37
CA LYS A 7 11.14 -1.59 13.33
C LYS A 7 10.74 -1.94 14.77
N ALA A 8 9.47 -1.77 15.12
CA ALA A 8 8.98 -2.09 16.46
C ALA A 8 9.14 -3.58 16.79
N LEU A 9 8.90 -4.46 15.82
CA LEU A 9 9.14 -5.90 15.97
C LEU A 9 10.62 -6.19 16.20
N ASP A 10 11.52 -5.55 15.43
CA ASP A 10 12.95 -5.78 15.53
C ASP A 10 13.54 -5.30 16.86
N GLU A 11 13.04 -4.19 17.39
CA GLU A 11 13.46 -3.65 18.70
C GLU A 11 13.03 -4.56 19.87
N GLN A 12 11.91 -5.29 19.73
CA GLN A 12 11.32 -6.07 20.83
C GLN A 12 11.62 -7.57 20.77
N THR A 13 12.06 -8.08 19.62
CA THR A 13 12.21 -9.52 19.38
C THR A 13 13.50 -9.85 18.66
N LYS A 14 13.97 -11.09 18.79
CA LYS A 14 15.18 -11.59 18.10
C LYS A 14 14.79 -12.68 17.09
N PRO A 15 15.48 -12.78 15.95
CA PRO A 15 15.27 -13.88 15.03
C PRO A 15 15.67 -15.21 15.67
N LEU A 16 14.92 -16.27 15.37
CA LEU A 16 15.20 -17.61 15.86
C LEU A 16 16.30 -18.23 15.00
N SER A 17 17.40 -18.66 15.65
CA SER A 17 18.45 -19.46 15.02
C SER A 17 18.23 -20.92 15.39
N LYS A 18 18.00 -21.78 14.39
CA LYS A 18 18.01 -23.24 14.54
C LYS A 18 19.06 -23.80 13.59
N ASP A 19 19.94 -24.65 14.11
CA ASP A 19 20.93 -25.40 13.32
C ASP A 19 21.85 -24.52 12.44
N GLY A 20 22.19 -23.31 12.93
CA GLY A 20 23.03 -22.35 12.20
C GLY A 20 22.32 -21.58 11.08
N ILE A 21 21.03 -21.84 10.85
CA ILE A 21 20.19 -21.11 9.90
C ILE A 21 19.35 -20.09 10.67
N CYS A 22 19.59 -18.81 10.41
CA CYS A 22 18.83 -17.70 10.99
C CYS A 22 17.60 -17.42 10.12
N SER A 23 16.40 -17.77 10.61
CA SER A 23 15.15 -17.45 9.91
C SER A 23 14.63 -16.11 10.42
N MET A 24 14.61 -15.11 9.54
CA MET A 24 14.21 -13.74 9.92
C MET A 24 12.71 -13.59 10.18
N ASP A 25 11.89 -14.50 9.64
CA ASP A 25 10.44 -14.53 9.82
C ASP A 25 10.02 -15.21 11.13
N TYR A 26 10.82 -16.13 11.67
CA TYR A 26 10.58 -16.70 12.99
C TYR A 26 11.26 -15.86 14.07
N ARG A 27 10.47 -15.35 15.01
CA ARG A 27 10.96 -14.43 16.05
C ARG A 27 10.56 -14.89 17.43
N VAL A 28 11.41 -14.56 18.40
CA VAL A 28 11.20 -14.81 19.84
C VAL A 28 11.26 -13.48 20.56
N ARG A 29 10.27 -13.22 21.41
CA ARG A 29 10.31 -12.04 22.28
C ARG A 29 11.30 -12.30 23.43
N THR A 30 12.22 -11.36 23.62
CA THR A 30 13.26 -11.44 24.65
C THR A 30 12.61 -11.64 26.03
N MET A 31 13.14 -12.57 26.83
CA MET A 31 12.60 -12.95 28.15
C MET A 31 11.19 -13.58 28.11
N SER A 32 10.80 -14.21 27.00
CA SER A 32 9.55 -14.98 26.91
C SER A 32 9.75 -16.31 26.20
N HIS A 33 8.89 -17.29 26.49
CA HIS A 33 8.85 -18.59 25.80
C HIS A 33 8.03 -18.54 24.50
N VAL A 34 7.50 -17.37 24.13
CA VAL A 34 6.63 -17.22 22.96
C VAL A 34 7.48 -17.00 21.72
N SER A 35 7.39 -17.94 20.79
CA SER A 35 7.89 -17.80 19.43
C SER A 35 6.71 -17.64 18.46
N PHE A 36 6.91 -16.84 17.41
CA PHE A 36 5.89 -16.61 16.40
C PHE A 36 6.52 -16.40 15.03
N ARG A 37 5.71 -16.61 13.99
CA ARG A 37 6.09 -16.37 12.60
C ARG A 37 5.45 -15.09 12.11
N CYS A 38 6.27 -14.18 11.59
CA CYS A 38 5.82 -12.96 10.95
C CYS A 38 5.41 -13.23 9.50
N SER A 39 4.27 -12.68 9.11
CA SER A 39 3.82 -12.64 7.71
C SER A 39 2.95 -11.39 7.52
N THR A 40 2.69 -11.00 6.28
CA THR A 40 1.96 -9.76 6.01
C THR A 40 1.01 -9.89 4.82
N ILE A 41 -0.10 -9.16 4.93
CA ILE A 41 -0.95 -8.78 3.80
C ILE A 41 -0.58 -7.33 3.47
N ASP A 42 0.29 -7.13 2.49
CA ASP A 42 0.85 -5.81 2.19
C ASP A 42 -0.08 -4.93 1.35
N ARG A 43 -0.93 -5.54 0.52
CA ARG A 43 -1.79 -4.85 -0.44
C ARG A 43 -3.12 -5.57 -0.64
N TRP A 44 -4.17 -4.79 -0.83
CA TRP A 44 -5.54 -5.27 -1.01
C TRP A 44 -6.40 -4.32 -1.84
N SER A 45 -5.79 -3.37 -2.57
CA SER A 45 -6.43 -2.31 -3.37
C SER A 45 -7.46 -2.81 -4.39
N SER A 46 -7.34 -4.06 -4.81
CA SER A 46 -8.19 -4.68 -5.82
C SER A 46 -9.19 -5.69 -5.22
N HIS A 47 -9.28 -5.78 -3.89
CA HIS A 47 -10.14 -6.74 -3.21
C HIS A 47 -11.63 -6.40 -3.37
N PRO A 48 -12.50 -7.37 -3.71
CA PRO A 48 -13.93 -7.13 -3.93
C PRO A 48 -14.64 -6.46 -2.74
N ALA A 49 -14.20 -6.73 -1.50
CA ALA A 49 -14.81 -6.10 -0.33
C ALA A 49 -14.70 -4.56 -0.32
N ILE A 50 -13.59 -3.99 -0.81
CA ILE A 50 -13.46 -2.52 -0.95
C ILE A 50 -14.47 -2.01 -1.97
N ILE A 51 -14.57 -2.71 -3.10
CA ILE A 51 -15.42 -2.32 -4.21
C ILE A 51 -16.88 -2.36 -3.78
N ASN A 52 -17.32 -3.47 -3.17
CA ASN A 52 -18.67 -3.63 -2.65
C ASN A 52 -19.00 -2.62 -1.55
N PHE A 53 -18.02 -2.30 -0.69
CA PHE A 53 -18.20 -1.28 0.34
C PHE A 53 -18.49 0.10 -0.27
N TRP A 54 -17.64 0.57 -1.19
CA TRP A 54 -17.85 1.87 -1.83
C TRP A 54 -19.08 1.88 -2.73
N TYR A 55 -19.34 0.79 -3.44
CA TYR A 55 -20.53 0.63 -4.26
C TYR A 55 -21.81 0.83 -3.43
N ASN A 56 -21.93 0.14 -2.29
CA ASN A 56 -23.10 0.25 -1.43
C ASN A 56 -23.33 1.67 -0.91
N LEU A 57 -22.26 2.42 -0.62
CA LEU A 57 -22.35 3.83 -0.20
C LEU A 57 -22.71 4.76 -1.36
N LEU A 58 -22.20 4.48 -2.56
CA LEU A 58 -22.45 5.31 -3.73
C LEU A 58 -23.85 5.12 -4.31
N CYS A 59 -24.40 3.91 -4.27
CA CYS A 59 -25.71 3.64 -4.86
C CYS A 59 -26.85 4.50 -4.28
N THR A 60 -26.73 4.97 -3.04
CA THR A 60 -27.72 5.86 -2.42
C THR A 60 -27.54 7.30 -2.89
N GLU A 61 -26.32 7.82 -2.82
CA GLU A 61 -26.02 9.23 -3.06
C GLU A 61 -25.93 9.59 -4.56
N LEU A 62 -25.53 8.64 -5.41
CA LEU A 62 -25.20 8.96 -6.80
C LEU A 62 -26.40 9.35 -7.66
N LYS A 63 -27.63 9.04 -7.23
CA LYS A 63 -28.86 9.42 -7.95
C LYS A 63 -29.00 10.93 -8.15
N ASP A 64 -28.41 11.69 -7.24
CA ASP A 64 -28.47 13.14 -7.19
C ASP A 64 -27.24 13.82 -7.80
N HIS A 65 -26.31 13.07 -8.39
CA HIS A 65 -25.02 13.62 -8.81
C HIS A 65 -24.70 13.27 -10.26
N ASP A 66 -24.15 14.25 -10.98
CA ASP A 66 -23.82 14.12 -12.41
C ASP A 66 -22.34 13.77 -12.64
N SER A 67 -21.49 13.83 -11.60
CA SER A 67 -20.09 13.41 -11.68
C SER A 67 -19.52 13.00 -10.33
N LEU A 68 -18.43 12.22 -10.37
CA LEU A 68 -17.72 11.71 -9.21
C LEU A 68 -16.29 12.25 -9.15
N LEU A 69 -15.85 12.71 -7.99
CA LEU A 69 -14.46 13.06 -7.74
C LEU A 69 -13.89 12.15 -6.65
N PHE A 70 -13.05 11.20 -7.05
CA PHE A 70 -12.27 10.45 -6.08
C PHE A 70 -11.14 11.33 -5.54
N VAL A 71 -10.98 11.33 -4.23
CA VAL A 71 -9.89 12.04 -3.55
C VAL A 71 -9.09 11.07 -2.70
N ALA A 72 -7.77 11.24 -2.72
CA ALA A 72 -6.87 10.47 -1.89
C ALA A 72 -5.72 11.35 -1.38
N PRO A 73 -5.18 11.08 -0.19
CA PRO A 73 -4.02 11.80 0.29
C PRO A 73 -2.84 11.47 -0.63
N GLN A 74 -2.10 12.49 -1.03
CA GLN A 74 -0.87 12.31 -1.78
C GLN A 74 0.16 11.63 -0.89
N MET A 75 0.84 10.61 -1.42
CA MET A 75 1.99 10.02 -0.74
C MET A 75 3.28 10.56 -1.37
N ARG A 76 4.14 11.17 -0.55
CA ARG A 76 5.47 11.60 -0.99
C ARG A 76 6.50 10.49 -0.79
N GLY A 77 7.54 10.48 -1.64
CA GLY A 77 8.66 9.54 -1.57
C GLY A 77 8.69 8.54 -2.73
N TYR A 78 9.70 7.65 -2.72
CA TYR A 78 10.04 6.81 -3.87
C TYR A 78 8.99 5.76 -4.28
N ASN A 79 8.00 5.49 -3.42
CA ASN A 79 6.91 4.56 -3.72
C ASN A 79 5.58 5.28 -4.06
N SER A 80 5.61 6.60 -4.28
CA SER A 80 4.41 7.39 -4.59
C SER A 80 3.68 6.88 -5.82
N SER A 81 4.41 6.55 -6.89
CA SER A 81 3.84 6.03 -8.14
C SER A 81 3.14 4.67 -7.96
N GLY A 82 3.70 3.80 -7.11
CA GLY A 82 3.10 2.52 -6.77
C GLY A 82 1.77 2.67 -6.05
N TYR A 83 1.68 3.61 -5.11
CA TYR A 83 0.45 3.97 -4.40
C TYR A 83 -0.57 4.62 -5.33
N MET A 84 -0.15 5.58 -6.16
CA MET A 84 -1.03 6.24 -7.14
C MET A 84 -1.70 5.22 -8.07
N ARG A 85 -0.92 4.25 -8.56
CA ARG A 85 -1.45 3.17 -9.40
C ARG A 85 -2.45 2.27 -8.67
N GLU A 86 -2.25 2.00 -7.38
CA GLU A 86 -3.21 1.21 -6.60
C GLU A 86 -4.54 1.93 -6.44
N ILE A 87 -4.50 3.20 -6.03
CA ILE A 87 -5.70 4.01 -5.90
C ILE A 87 -6.43 4.09 -7.24
N TRP A 88 -5.69 4.34 -8.33
CA TRP A 88 -6.26 4.33 -9.69
C TRP A 88 -6.95 3.00 -10.00
N THR A 89 -6.32 1.87 -9.64
CA THR A 89 -6.89 0.53 -9.86
C THR A 89 -8.18 0.34 -9.06
N THR A 90 -8.24 0.84 -7.82
CA THR A 90 -9.45 0.81 -7.00
C THR A 90 -10.57 1.62 -7.63
N CYS A 91 -10.29 2.87 -8.04
CA CYS A 91 -11.26 3.72 -8.72
C CYS A 91 -11.78 3.07 -10.00
N TYR A 92 -10.87 2.56 -10.84
CA TYR A 92 -11.23 1.94 -12.11
C TYR A 92 -12.12 0.70 -11.90
N ARG A 93 -11.75 -0.19 -10.97
CA ARG A 93 -12.57 -1.38 -10.64
C ARG A 93 -13.94 -1.04 -10.07
N LEU A 94 -14.01 0.02 -9.27
CA LEU A 94 -15.28 0.49 -8.72
C LEU A 94 -16.19 1.00 -9.84
N MET A 95 -15.64 1.79 -10.76
CA MET A 95 -16.39 2.32 -11.88
C MET A 95 -16.80 1.25 -12.89
N GLU A 96 -15.94 0.25 -13.13
CA GLU A 96 -16.27 -0.96 -13.90
C GLU A 96 -17.43 -1.73 -13.25
N HIS A 97 -17.38 -1.92 -11.92
CA HIS A 97 -18.47 -2.58 -11.17
C HIS A 97 -19.79 -1.78 -11.22
N MET A 98 -19.71 -0.46 -11.39
CA MET A 98 -20.85 0.44 -11.58
C MET A 98 -21.27 0.59 -13.06
N ASN A 99 -20.68 -0.18 -13.97
CA ASN A 99 -20.94 -0.10 -15.42
C ASN A 99 -20.76 1.32 -15.99
N GLU A 100 -19.73 2.04 -15.53
CA GLU A 100 -19.38 3.40 -15.96
C GLU A 100 -20.56 4.40 -15.87
N ALA A 101 -21.41 4.26 -14.85
CA ALA A 101 -22.65 5.03 -14.71
C ALA A 101 -22.49 6.56 -14.77
N VAL A 102 -21.36 7.09 -14.30
CA VAL A 102 -21.06 8.54 -14.27
C VAL A 102 -19.61 8.82 -14.65
N PRO A 103 -19.29 9.99 -15.23
CA PRO A 103 -17.91 10.39 -15.42
C PRO A 103 -17.26 10.67 -14.06
N TRP A 104 -15.97 10.38 -14.00
CA TRP A 104 -15.21 10.52 -12.78
C TRP A 104 -13.81 11.08 -13.03
N LYS A 105 -13.24 11.70 -11.98
CA LYS A 105 -11.84 12.14 -11.93
C LYS A 105 -11.20 11.68 -10.62
N LEU A 106 -9.87 11.65 -10.60
CA LEU A 106 -9.07 11.41 -9.39
C LEU A 106 -8.27 12.68 -9.07
N ALA A 107 -8.34 13.10 -7.82
CA ALA A 107 -7.58 14.22 -7.29
C ALA A 107 -6.79 13.81 -6.04
N TRP A 108 -5.72 14.56 -5.79
CA TRP A 108 -4.86 14.39 -4.63
C TRP A 108 -4.88 15.63 -3.75
N PHE A 109 -4.89 15.40 -2.44
CA PHE A 109 -4.73 16.45 -1.44
C PHE A 109 -3.52 16.15 -0.55
N SER A 110 -2.98 17.17 0.11
CA SER A 110 -1.89 16.97 1.08
C SER A 110 -2.47 16.46 2.39
N GLY A 111 -1.98 15.33 2.91
CA GLY A 111 -2.35 14.85 4.24
C GLY A 111 -1.91 15.80 5.34
N TRP A 112 -2.50 15.67 6.54
CA TRP A 112 -2.21 16.57 7.67
C TRP A 112 -0.75 16.50 8.16
N ASP A 113 -0.10 15.36 7.94
CA ASP A 113 1.30 15.08 8.30
C ASP A 113 2.30 15.49 7.20
N GLN A 114 1.81 16.06 6.10
CA GLN A 114 2.62 16.42 4.94
C GLN A 114 2.58 17.92 4.66
N TRP A 115 3.71 18.44 4.17
CA TRP A 115 3.75 19.80 3.66
C TRP A 115 2.73 19.98 2.51
N PRO A 116 2.07 21.14 2.38
CA PRO A 116 1.24 21.42 1.21
C PRO A 116 2.06 21.38 -0.08
N ALA A 117 1.66 20.59 -1.08
CA ALA A 117 2.21 20.71 -2.44
C ALA A 117 1.09 20.95 -3.44
N THR A 118 1.41 21.77 -4.43
CA THR A 118 0.65 21.87 -5.66
C THR A 118 0.88 20.62 -6.49
N THR A 119 -0.19 19.88 -6.75
CA THR A 119 -0.21 18.77 -7.70
C THR A 119 -0.92 19.20 -8.97
N LEU A 120 -0.47 18.66 -10.11
CA LEU A 120 -1.17 18.80 -11.40
C LEU A 120 -2.56 18.15 -11.40
N GLU A 121 -2.84 17.32 -10.39
CA GLU A 121 -4.10 16.64 -10.19
C GLU A 121 -4.69 17.02 -8.82
N SER A 122 -4.70 18.32 -8.51
CA SER A 122 -5.33 18.85 -7.29
C SER A 122 -6.85 18.83 -7.38
N ILE A 123 -7.52 18.88 -6.22
CA ILE A 123 -8.98 18.92 -6.12
C ILE A 123 -9.56 20.06 -6.97
N ASN A 124 -9.05 21.28 -6.78
CA ASN A 124 -9.57 22.48 -7.46
C ASN A 124 -9.44 22.38 -8.99
N LEU A 125 -8.33 21.82 -9.48
CA LEU A 125 -8.10 21.68 -10.92
C LEU A 125 -8.99 20.59 -11.55
N GLN A 126 -9.20 19.46 -10.85
CA GLN A 126 -10.10 18.42 -11.32
C GLN A 126 -11.56 18.86 -11.29
N LEU A 127 -11.97 19.59 -10.26
CA LEU A 127 -13.29 20.23 -10.20
C LEU A 127 -13.48 21.24 -11.34
N TYR A 128 -12.47 22.07 -11.62
CA TYR A 128 -12.50 22.97 -12.76
C TYR A 128 -12.75 22.23 -14.08
N PHE A 129 -12.09 21.09 -14.31
CA PHE A 129 -12.32 20.30 -15.53
C PHE A 129 -13.72 19.71 -15.60
N LEU A 130 -14.26 19.18 -14.50
CA LEU A 130 -15.64 18.68 -14.45
C LEU A 130 -16.67 19.80 -14.72
N ARG A 131 -16.47 20.99 -14.12
CA ARG A 131 -17.33 22.16 -14.35
C ARG A 131 -17.27 22.67 -15.79
N ARG A 132 -16.10 22.60 -16.43
CA ARG A 132 -15.94 22.94 -17.87
C ARG A 132 -16.79 22.03 -18.76
N GLU A 133 -17.04 20.80 -18.35
CA GLU A 133 -17.92 19.83 -19.01
C GLU A 133 -19.39 19.94 -18.56
N LYS A 134 -19.77 21.06 -17.92
CA LYS A 134 -21.12 21.36 -17.40
C LYS A 134 -21.61 20.37 -16.35
N ARG A 135 -20.70 19.78 -15.56
CA ARG A 135 -21.03 18.95 -14.40
C ARG A 135 -20.90 19.79 -13.14
N TYR A 136 -22.01 20.00 -12.45
CA TYR A 136 -22.06 20.93 -11.30
C TYR A 136 -22.38 20.20 -10.00
N ARG A 137 -23.11 19.08 -10.03
CA ARG A 137 -23.39 18.27 -8.84
C ARG A 137 -22.34 17.16 -8.76
N THR A 138 -21.19 17.49 -8.18
CA THR A 138 -20.09 16.54 -8.00
C THR A 138 -20.12 15.94 -6.60
N LEU A 139 -20.11 14.62 -6.51
CA LEU A 139 -19.91 13.89 -5.26
C LEU A 139 -18.41 13.62 -5.06
N VAL A 140 -17.86 14.00 -3.92
CA VAL A 140 -16.47 13.76 -3.55
C VAL A 140 -16.37 12.51 -2.70
N VAL A 141 -15.47 11.60 -3.06
CA VAL A 141 -15.30 10.30 -2.38
C VAL A 141 -13.86 10.10 -1.92
N PRO A 142 -13.60 10.01 -0.61
CA PRO A 142 -12.27 9.76 -0.08
C PRO A 142 -11.89 8.28 -0.22
N ILE A 143 -11.60 7.83 -1.45
CA ILE A 143 -11.47 6.41 -1.83
C ILE A 143 -10.43 5.63 -1.00
N ALA A 144 -9.40 6.31 -0.49
CA ALA A 144 -8.34 5.73 0.33
C ALA A 144 -8.69 5.63 1.83
N LEU A 145 -9.76 6.29 2.28
CA LEU A 145 -10.17 6.38 3.68
C LEU A 145 -11.44 5.53 3.89
N ILE A 146 -11.25 4.34 4.46
CA ILE A 146 -12.35 3.36 4.68
C ILE A 146 -13.03 3.49 6.05
N MET A 147 -12.55 4.41 6.89
CA MET A 147 -13.09 4.74 8.20
C MET A 147 -12.88 6.24 8.46
N PRO A 148 -13.67 6.85 9.36
CA PRO A 148 -13.48 8.24 9.72
C PRO A 148 -12.06 8.49 10.25
N SER A 149 -11.43 9.53 9.73
CA SER A 149 -10.13 10.02 10.16
C SER A 149 -10.15 11.54 10.22
N PHE A 150 -9.10 12.14 10.79
CA PHE A 150 -8.91 13.58 10.75
C PHE A 150 -8.96 14.13 9.31
N GLU A 151 -8.47 13.36 8.33
CA GLU A 151 -8.53 13.77 6.93
C GLU A 151 -9.97 13.84 6.40
N SER A 152 -10.82 12.85 6.72
CA SER A 152 -12.21 12.83 6.24
C SER A 152 -13.12 13.79 7.00
N GLU A 153 -12.92 13.96 8.31
CA GLU A 153 -13.84 14.70 9.18
C GLU A 153 -13.49 16.19 9.32
N SER A 154 -12.21 16.57 9.18
CA SER A 154 -11.76 17.94 9.40
C SER A 154 -11.08 18.54 8.19
N LEU A 155 -10.12 17.82 7.60
CA LEU A 155 -9.29 18.37 6.53
C LEU A 155 -10.05 18.53 5.21
N LEU A 156 -10.70 17.47 4.72
CA LEU A 156 -11.45 17.50 3.46
C LEU A 156 -12.62 18.49 3.49
N PRO A 157 -13.49 18.53 4.53
CA PRO A 157 -14.54 19.55 4.62
C PRO A 157 -14.00 20.98 4.56
N ASN A 158 -12.86 21.23 5.21
CA ASN A 158 -12.21 22.55 5.17
C ASN A 158 -11.69 22.89 3.76
N ILE A 159 -11.07 21.93 3.07
CA ILE A 159 -10.62 22.13 1.66
C ILE A 159 -11.82 22.37 0.73
N LEU A 160 -12.96 21.73 0.97
CA LEU A 160 -14.13 21.74 0.09
C LEU A 160 -15.18 22.81 0.44
N GLN A 161 -15.01 23.56 1.53
CA GLN A 161 -16.05 24.43 2.11
C GLN A 161 -16.71 25.40 1.12
N ASN A 162 -15.96 25.87 0.12
CA ASN A 162 -16.44 26.85 -0.87
C ASN A 162 -16.55 26.29 -2.29
N GLU A 163 -16.42 24.97 -2.46
CA GLU A 163 -16.46 24.33 -3.77
C GLU A 163 -17.87 23.89 -4.18
N GLY A 164 -18.87 23.97 -3.30
CA GLY A 164 -20.26 23.60 -3.64
C GLY A 164 -20.39 22.15 -4.10
N VAL A 165 -19.68 21.24 -3.42
CA VAL A 165 -19.67 19.80 -3.68
C VAL A 165 -20.08 19.05 -2.42
N ASP A 166 -20.70 17.89 -2.61
CA ASP A 166 -21.08 17.03 -1.50
C ASP A 166 -19.95 16.04 -1.21
N LEU A 167 -19.66 15.79 0.07
CA LEU A 167 -18.60 14.87 0.50
C LEU A 167 -19.23 13.61 1.09
N LEU A 168 -18.87 12.46 0.52
CA LEU A 168 -19.23 11.15 1.06
C LEU A 168 -18.29 10.78 2.23
N SER A 169 -18.84 10.70 3.43
CA SER A 169 -18.08 10.28 4.62
C SER A 169 -18.12 8.77 4.81
N PRO A 170 -16.96 8.10 5.03
CA PRO A 170 -16.95 6.68 5.33
C PRO A 170 -17.56 6.42 6.72
N PRO A 171 -18.38 5.36 6.91
CA PRO A 171 -18.92 5.01 8.22
C PRO A 171 -17.83 4.44 9.13
N GLY A 172 -18.00 4.57 10.45
CA GLY A 172 -17.09 4.01 11.45
C GLY A 172 -16.99 2.48 11.44
N PHE A 173 -18.03 1.80 10.94
CA PHE A 173 -18.06 0.35 10.82
C PHE A 173 -18.78 -0.08 9.54
N SER A 174 -18.27 -1.13 8.92
CA SER A 174 -18.90 -1.78 7.77
C SER A 174 -18.80 -3.30 7.90
N PRO A 175 -19.93 -4.03 7.91
CA PRO A 175 -19.92 -5.49 7.97
C PRO A 175 -19.29 -6.11 6.71
N VAL A 176 -19.42 -5.44 5.55
CA VAL A 176 -18.81 -5.86 4.28
C VAL A 176 -17.28 -5.83 4.37
N LEU A 177 -16.72 -4.76 4.95
CA LEU A 177 -15.28 -4.66 5.16
C LEU A 177 -14.80 -5.65 6.21
N ALA A 178 -15.51 -5.81 7.33
CA ALA A 178 -15.17 -6.77 8.37
C ALA A 178 -15.12 -8.21 7.82
N HIS A 179 -16.13 -8.60 7.04
CA HIS A 179 -16.15 -9.90 6.36
C HIS A 179 -14.99 -10.04 5.36
N GLY A 180 -14.76 -9.01 4.54
CA GLY A 180 -13.66 -9.00 3.58
C GLY A 180 -12.28 -9.11 4.23
N PHE A 181 -12.06 -8.47 5.38
CA PHE A 181 -10.82 -8.60 6.14
C PHE A 181 -10.67 -9.99 6.75
N ALA A 182 -11.75 -10.57 7.30
CA ALA A 182 -11.73 -11.94 7.78
C ALA A 182 -11.38 -12.93 6.66
N GLU A 183 -11.93 -12.74 5.46
CA GLU A 183 -11.63 -13.54 4.28
C GLU A 183 -10.15 -13.37 3.83
N LEU A 184 -9.66 -12.13 3.77
CA LEU A 184 -8.26 -11.84 3.45
C LEU A 184 -7.30 -12.54 4.42
N ILE A 185 -7.57 -12.44 5.73
CA ILE A 185 -6.77 -13.07 6.78
C ILE A 185 -6.86 -14.59 6.67
N LYS A 186 -8.06 -15.15 6.52
CA LYS A 186 -8.26 -16.59 6.33
C LYS A 186 -7.45 -17.12 5.14
N ASN A 187 -7.57 -16.48 3.98
CA ASN A 187 -6.87 -16.88 2.77
C ASN A 187 -5.34 -16.80 2.94
N HIS A 188 -4.85 -15.76 3.61
CA HIS A 188 -3.44 -15.62 3.98
C HIS A 188 -2.96 -16.75 4.89
N LEU A 189 -3.71 -17.07 5.94
CA LEU A 189 -3.40 -18.17 6.87
C LEU A 189 -3.47 -19.56 6.21
N MET A 190 -4.35 -19.73 5.21
CA MET A 190 -4.44 -20.97 4.41
C MET A 190 -3.30 -21.13 3.40
N GLY A 191 -2.33 -20.20 3.35
CA GLY A 191 -1.11 -20.32 2.55
C GLY A 191 -1.05 -19.38 1.35
N ARG A 192 -1.98 -18.43 1.20
CA ARG A 192 -1.79 -17.35 0.22
C ARG A 192 -0.55 -16.54 0.60
N ARG A 193 0.44 -16.55 -0.29
CA ARG A 193 1.70 -15.84 -0.08
C ARG A 193 1.50 -14.33 -0.10
N ALA A 194 2.39 -13.62 0.59
CA ALA A 194 2.50 -12.16 0.48
C ALA A 194 2.72 -11.73 -0.98
N SER A 195 2.38 -10.48 -1.31
CA SER A 195 2.50 -10.00 -2.67
C SER A 195 3.94 -10.09 -3.19
N SER A 196 4.11 -10.50 -4.44
CA SER A 196 5.41 -10.41 -5.13
C SER A 196 5.92 -8.97 -5.22
N GLN A 197 5.03 -7.99 -5.13
CA GLN A 197 5.39 -6.56 -5.12
C GLN A 197 6.14 -6.17 -3.85
N LEU A 198 5.96 -6.89 -2.73
CA LEU A 198 6.68 -6.61 -1.48
C LEU A 198 8.19 -6.86 -1.61
N LEU A 199 8.56 -7.81 -2.48
CA LEU A 199 9.95 -8.13 -2.85
C LEU A 199 10.59 -7.06 -3.74
N HIS A 200 9.77 -6.20 -4.37
CA HIS A 200 10.28 -5.13 -5.23
C HIS A 200 10.50 -3.86 -4.40
N ARG A 201 11.78 -3.51 -4.19
CA ARG A 201 12.17 -2.25 -3.53
C ARG A 201 12.06 -1.08 -4.50
N CYS A 202 11.93 0.13 -3.95
CA CYS A 202 11.87 1.34 -4.77
C CYS A 202 13.22 1.56 -5.47
N LYS A 203 13.19 2.10 -6.70
CA LYS A 203 14.39 2.25 -7.58
C LYS A 203 15.58 2.95 -6.90
N PHE A 204 15.31 3.93 -6.04
CA PHE A 204 16.33 4.70 -5.32
C PHE A 204 16.22 4.52 -3.80
N CYS A 205 15.88 3.31 -3.36
CA CYS A 205 15.72 3.01 -1.94
C CYS A 205 17.08 2.89 -1.23
N PHE A 206 17.39 3.83 -0.34
CA PHE A 206 18.57 3.79 0.54
C PHE A 206 18.26 3.30 1.97
N SER A 207 16.99 3.05 2.30
CA SER A 207 16.61 2.63 3.65
C SER A 207 16.94 1.16 3.90
N SER A 208 17.83 0.89 4.86
CA SER A 208 18.10 -0.46 5.38
C SER A 208 16.86 -1.13 5.97
N ARG A 209 15.87 -0.35 6.40
CA ARG A 209 14.59 -0.86 6.93
C ARG A 209 13.76 -1.60 5.88
N CYS A 210 13.84 -1.18 4.60
CA CYS A 210 13.14 -1.87 3.52
C CYS A 210 13.73 -3.26 3.27
N LEU A 211 15.04 -3.45 3.48
CA LEU A 211 15.70 -4.76 3.41
C LEU A 211 15.26 -5.66 4.55
N LEU A 212 15.25 -5.12 5.78
CA LEU A 212 14.78 -5.85 6.95
C LEU A 212 13.30 -6.28 6.80
N ARG A 213 12.47 -5.39 6.26
CA ARG A 213 11.06 -5.68 5.95
C ARG A 213 10.93 -6.85 4.97
N GLU A 214 11.69 -6.84 3.87
CA GLU A 214 11.70 -7.95 2.90
C GLU A 214 12.09 -9.26 3.58
N ALA A 215 13.20 -9.26 4.33
CA ALA A 215 13.71 -10.45 4.99
C ALA A 215 12.75 -11.02 6.06
N MET A 216 12.08 -10.15 6.84
CA MET A 216 11.18 -10.56 7.92
C MET A 216 9.79 -10.99 7.43
N LEU A 217 9.23 -10.31 6.43
CA LEU A 217 7.82 -10.47 6.05
C LEU A 217 7.59 -11.27 4.77
N ALA A 218 8.62 -11.39 3.93
CA ALA A 218 8.61 -12.19 2.70
C ALA A 218 9.92 -12.98 2.57
N PRO A 219 10.21 -13.91 3.50
CA PRO A 219 11.42 -14.72 3.45
C PRO A 219 11.46 -15.47 2.12
N LYS A 220 12.60 -15.41 1.42
CA LYS A 220 12.82 -16.23 0.22
C LYS A 220 13.01 -17.68 0.68
N GLU A 221 12.08 -18.55 0.34
CA GLU A 221 12.36 -19.98 0.25
C GLU A 221 13.30 -20.16 -0.95
N ILE A 222 14.61 -20.11 -0.71
CA ILE A 222 15.61 -20.36 -1.75
C ILE A 222 15.70 -21.88 -1.91
N PRO A 223 15.38 -22.46 -3.08
CA PRO A 223 15.66 -23.86 -3.34
C PRO A 223 17.18 -24.08 -3.28
N LEU A 224 17.64 -25.15 -2.60
CA LEU A 224 19.06 -25.45 -2.36
C LEU A 224 19.96 -25.34 -3.62
N ASN A 225 19.39 -25.55 -4.81
CA ASN A 225 20.10 -25.59 -6.08
C ASN A 225 20.57 -24.21 -6.58
N GLU A 226 19.95 -23.09 -6.18
CA GLU A 226 20.40 -21.74 -6.60
C GLU A 226 21.58 -21.22 -5.78
N ILE A 227 21.82 -21.78 -4.59
CA ILE A 227 22.96 -21.41 -3.72
C ILE A 227 24.28 -21.89 -4.36
N PHE A 228 24.26 -23.07 -4.99
CA PHE A 228 25.45 -23.64 -5.63
C PHE A 228 25.91 -22.85 -6.86
N LEU A 229 24.97 -22.30 -7.66
CA LEU A 229 25.28 -21.51 -8.85
C LEU A 229 25.85 -20.12 -8.50
N LYS A 230 25.35 -19.47 -7.45
CA LYS A 230 25.91 -18.18 -6.99
C LYS A 230 27.29 -18.32 -6.35
N ASN A 231 27.55 -19.41 -5.63
CA ASN A 231 28.86 -19.65 -5.03
C ASN A 231 29.93 -20.04 -6.06
N THR A 232 29.57 -20.67 -7.18
CA THR A 232 30.52 -20.96 -8.28
C THR A 232 30.87 -19.71 -9.09
N LEU A 233 29.90 -18.81 -9.33
CA LEU A 233 30.15 -17.55 -10.04
C LEU A 233 30.92 -16.53 -9.17
N GLY A 234 30.66 -16.47 -7.86
CA GLY A 234 31.38 -15.56 -6.94
C GLY A 234 32.82 -15.98 -6.62
N ASN A 235 33.13 -17.29 -6.66
CA ASN A 235 34.50 -17.77 -6.41
C ASN A 235 35.42 -17.61 -7.64
N GLY A 236 34.87 -17.50 -8.86
CA GLY A 236 35.66 -17.29 -10.07
C GLY A 236 36.37 -15.93 -10.12
N GLU A 237 35.72 -14.88 -9.60
CA GLU A 237 36.26 -13.51 -9.62
C GLU A 237 37.31 -13.28 -8.52
N LEU A 238 37.15 -13.91 -7.36
CA LEU A 238 38.12 -13.84 -6.25
C LEU A 238 39.45 -14.55 -6.57
N ILE A 239 39.41 -15.66 -7.31
CA ILE A 239 40.61 -16.40 -7.74
C ILE A 239 41.38 -15.62 -8.82
N GLN A 240 40.69 -14.86 -9.68
CA GLN A 240 41.36 -14.00 -10.68
C GLN A 240 41.99 -12.74 -10.08
N GLN A 241 41.41 -12.17 -9.02
CA GLN A 241 42.03 -11.02 -8.31
C GLN A 241 43.27 -11.42 -7.52
N GLN A 242 43.28 -12.59 -6.86
CA GLN A 242 44.47 -13.07 -6.14
C GLN A 242 45.64 -13.43 -7.07
N LYS A 243 45.37 -13.97 -8.28
CA LYS A 243 46.42 -14.24 -9.28
C LYS A 243 47.05 -12.98 -9.86
N ARG A 244 46.33 -11.86 -9.98
CA ARG A 244 46.93 -10.59 -10.45
C ARG A 244 47.84 -9.93 -9.42
N LEU A 245 47.57 -10.12 -8.13
CA LEU A 245 48.37 -9.54 -7.05
C LEU A 245 49.65 -10.31 -6.73
N GLN A 246 49.78 -11.56 -7.18
CA GLN A 246 50.99 -12.38 -6.99
C GLN A 246 51.99 -12.30 -8.16
N ILE A 247 51.66 -11.63 -9.27
CA ILE A 247 52.56 -11.49 -10.44
C ILE A 247 53.28 -10.12 -10.42
N SER A 248 53.00 -9.27 -9.45
CA SER A 248 53.58 -7.92 -9.31
C SER A 248 54.46 -7.76 -8.05
N ALA A 249 55.24 -8.78 -7.70
CA ALA A 249 56.29 -8.72 -6.68
C ALA A 249 57.57 -9.39 -7.22
#